data_AF-A0A931XJ68-F1
#
_entry.id   AF-A0A931XJ68-F1
#
_cell.length_a   1.000
_cell.length_b   1.000
_cell.length_c   1.000
_cell.angle_alpha   90.00
_cell.angle_beta   90.00
_cell.angle_gamma   90.00
#
_symmetry.space_group_name_H-M   'P 1'
#
loop_
_entity.id
_entity.type
_entity.pdbx_description
1 polymer ?
#
loop_
_entity_poly.entity_id
_entity_poly.type
_entity_poly.pdbx_seq_one_letter_code
_entity_poly.pdbx_strand_id
1 'polypeptide(L)'
;MATMTSPNLIEYYARHLDGVTDEKLYDTEALLVLVARDDLEDRWDELTPEERRRIVELDKRLVQLHQQLASVLPSRQTHRRSRWWWFLHEGPQVREQALAVASTAGEEPSS
;
A
#
# COMPACT_ATOMS: atom_id res chain seq x y z
N MET A 1 13.99 13.21 15.41
CA MET A 1 13.83 12.39 14.19
C MET A 1 13.44 13.34 13.08
N ALA A 2 14.13 13.33 11.95
CA ALA A 2 13.74 14.17 10.81
C ALA A 2 12.46 13.60 10.20
N THR A 3 11.38 14.38 10.16
CA THR A 3 10.13 13.99 9.50
C THR A 3 10.40 13.88 8.00
N MET A 4 10.27 12.69 7.41
CA MET A 4 10.36 12.55 5.95
C MET A 4 9.24 13.35 5.29
N THR A 5 9.59 14.12 4.27
CA THR A 5 8.60 14.83 3.43
C THR A 5 7.87 13.84 2.53
N SER A 6 6.66 14.18 2.05
CA SER A 6 5.85 13.30 1.20
C SER A 6 6.59 12.84 -0.08
N PRO A 7 7.30 13.72 -0.82
CA PRO A 7 8.07 13.28 -1.99
C PRO A 7 9.16 12.26 -1.65
N ASN A 8 9.85 12.45 -0.51
CA ASN A 8 10.87 11.52 -0.06
C ASN A 8 10.28 10.16 0.32
N LEU A 9 9.04 10.13 0.84
CA LEU A 9 8.33 8.91 1.21
C LEU A 9 7.83 8.14 -0.02
N ILE A 10 7.38 8.84 -1.07
CA ILE A 10 6.99 8.19 -2.34
C ILE A 10 8.20 7.55 -3.03
N GLU A 11 9.34 8.24 -3.06
CA GLU A 11 10.58 7.69 -3.59
C GLU A 11 11.12 6.53 -2.74
N TYR A 12 10.93 6.61 -1.42
CA TYR A 12 11.23 5.51 -0.51
C TYR A 12 10.36 4.27 -0.80
N TYR A 13 9.05 4.47 -0.93
CA TYR A 13 8.12 3.41 -1.32
C TYR A 13 8.50 2.79 -2.67
N ALA A 14 8.78 3.60 -3.69
CA ALA A 14 9.18 3.12 -5.02
C ALA A 14 10.48 2.29 -4.97
N ARG A 15 11.48 2.76 -4.22
CA ARG A 15 12.78 2.07 -4.09
C ARG A 15 12.62 0.69 -3.46
N HIS A 16 11.88 0.60 -2.37
CA HIS A 16 11.69 -0.69 -1.69
C HIS A 16 10.82 -1.63 -2.51
N LEU A 17 9.89 -1.09 -3.31
CA LEU A 17 9.10 -1.89 -4.25
C LEU A 17 9.95 -2.56 -5.32
N ASP A 18 10.99 -1.89 -5.80
CA ASP A 18 11.98 -2.49 -6.70
C ASP A 18 12.79 -3.59 -5.95
N GLY A 19 13.14 -3.34 -4.68
CA GLY A 19 13.87 -4.27 -3.82
C GLY A 19 13.15 -5.58 -3.49
N VAL A 20 11.81 -5.61 -3.48
CA VAL A 20 11.01 -6.83 -3.25
C VAL A 20 11.30 -7.94 -4.28
N THR A 21 11.84 -7.58 -5.45
CA THR A 21 12.24 -8.57 -6.47
C THR A 21 13.63 -9.18 -6.23
N ASP A 22 14.40 -8.68 -5.26
CA ASP A 22 15.72 -9.20 -4.89
C ASP A 22 15.59 -10.40 -3.93
N GLU A 23 15.95 -11.59 -4.41
CA GLU A 23 15.89 -12.85 -3.66
C GLU A 23 16.64 -12.85 -2.31
N LYS A 24 17.59 -11.93 -2.10
CA LYS A 24 18.39 -11.88 -0.87
C LYS A 24 17.82 -10.97 0.21
N LEU A 25 17.03 -9.98 -0.17
CA LEU A 25 16.52 -8.95 0.74
C LEU A 25 14.99 -8.87 0.76
N TYR A 26 14.30 -9.69 -0.04
CA TYR A 26 12.86 -9.58 -0.27
C TYR A 26 12.02 -9.52 1.02
N ASP A 27 12.37 -10.25 2.08
CA ASP A 27 11.64 -10.23 3.36
C ASP A 27 11.65 -8.83 4.01
N THR A 28 12.84 -8.22 4.08
CA THR A 28 13.00 -6.89 4.68
C THR A 28 12.38 -5.83 3.78
N GLU A 29 12.61 -5.92 2.48
CA GLU A 29 12.06 -5.00 1.48
C GLU A 29 10.52 -5.03 1.47
N ALA A 30 9.93 -6.22 1.59
CA ALA A 30 8.48 -6.40 1.67
C ALA A 30 7.89 -5.70 2.89
N LEU A 31 8.51 -5.85 4.07
CA LEU A 31 8.03 -5.16 5.27
C LEU A 31 8.17 -3.64 5.14
N LEU A 32 9.30 -3.14 4.62
CA LEU A 32 9.54 -1.71 4.42
C LEU A 32 8.53 -1.10 3.44
N VAL A 33 8.19 -1.81 2.38
CA VAL A 33 7.14 -1.43 1.42
C VAL A 33 5.79 -1.25 2.09
N LEU A 34 5.38 -2.19 2.94
CA LEU A 34 4.08 -2.16 3.61
C LEU A 34 3.98 -1.01 4.62
N VAL A 35 5.05 -0.79 5.39
CA VAL A 35 5.15 0.34 6.34
C VAL A 35 5.18 1.68 5.60
N ALA A 36 5.93 1.78 4.50
CA ALA A 36 5.95 3.00 3.70
C ALA A 36 4.55 3.33 3.14
N ARG A 37 3.77 2.31 2.73
CA ARG A 37 2.41 2.51 2.24
C ARG A 37 1.44 2.92 3.35
N ASP A 38 1.64 2.43 4.58
CA ASP A 38 0.94 2.88 5.78
C ASP A 38 1.18 4.38 6.02
N ASP A 39 2.44 4.82 6.01
CA ASP A 39 2.78 6.24 6.20
C ASP A 39 2.20 7.15 5.10
N LEU A 40 2.11 6.64 3.87
CA LEU A 40 1.47 7.36 2.75
C LEU A 40 -0.04 7.46 2.91
N GLU A 41 -0.68 6.43 3.47
CA GLU A 41 -2.11 6.44 3.77
C GLU A 41 -2.44 7.46 4.85
N ASP A 42 -1.65 7.49 5.92
CA ASP A 42 -1.86 8.41 7.04
C ASP A 42 -1.71 9.89 6.65
N ARG A 43 -1.09 10.15 5.49
CA ARG A 43 -0.88 11.47 4.93
C ARG A 43 -1.69 11.73 3.66
N TRP A 44 -2.59 10.82 3.30
CA TRP A 44 -3.25 10.83 1.99
C TRP A 44 -3.92 12.18 1.69
N ASP A 45 -4.55 12.78 2.70
CA ASP A 45 -5.24 14.07 2.59
C ASP A 45 -4.30 15.26 2.36
N GLU A 46 -3.02 15.14 2.71
CA GLU A 46 -1.98 16.16 2.51
C GLU A 46 -1.31 16.06 1.13
N LEU A 47 -1.50 14.94 0.42
CA LEU A 47 -0.85 14.70 -0.87
C LEU A 47 -1.52 15.45 -2.01
N THR A 48 -0.69 15.96 -2.92
CA THR A 48 -1.15 16.53 -4.19
C THR A 48 -1.79 15.47 -5.09
N PRO A 49 -2.66 15.86 -6.03
CA PRO A 49 -3.23 14.94 -7.01
C PRO A 49 -2.16 14.15 -7.79
N GLU A 50 -1.04 14.78 -8.11
CA GLU A 50 0.09 14.18 -8.83
C GLU A 50 0.78 13.09 -7.99
N GLU A 51 1.02 13.38 -6.71
CA GLU A 51 1.57 12.40 -5.75
C GLU A 51 0.64 11.20 -5.57
N ARG A 52 -0.67 11.44 -5.40
CA ARG A 52 -1.67 10.37 -5.29
C ARG A 52 -1.70 9.51 -6.54
N ARG A 53 -1.65 10.11 -7.74
CA ARG A 53 -1.55 9.36 -9.00
C ARG A 53 -0.30 8.51 -9.05
N ARG A 54 0.84 9.04 -8.61
CA ARG A 54 2.10 8.29 -8.55
C ARG A 54 1.98 7.08 -7.63
N ILE A 55 1.39 7.24 -6.45
CA ILE A 55 1.15 6.14 -5.51
C ILE A 55 0.21 5.10 -6.11
N VAL A 56 -0.87 5.52 -6.79
CA VAL A 56 -1.79 4.60 -7.46
C VAL A 56 -1.07 3.74 -8.53
N GLU A 57 -0.10 4.31 -9.25
CA GLU A 57 0.72 3.54 -10.20
C GLU A 57 1.68 2.57 -9.48
N LEU A 58 2.28 2.98 -8.37
CA LEU A 58 3.11 2.09 -7.54
C LEU A 58 2.27 0.97 -6.91
N ASP A 59 1.04 1.26 -6.47
CA ASP A 59 0.11 0.27 -5.93
C ASP A 59 -0.26 -0.82 -6.95
N LYS A 60 -0.33 -0.48 -8.26
CA LYS A 60 -0.51 -1.50 -9.31
C LYS A 60 0.68 -2.46 -9.36
N ARG A 61 1.90 -1.95 -9.22
CA ARG A 61 3.12 -2.76 -9.15
C ARG A 61 3.15 -3.61 -7.87
N LEU A 62 2.73 -3.05 -6.73
CA LEU A 62 2.59 -3.78 -5.48
C LEU A 62 1.66 -4.98 -5.60
N VAL A 63 0.50 -4.80 -6.25
CA VAL A 63 -0.44 -5.88 -6.52
C VAL A 63 0.18 -6.96 -7.40
N GLN A 64 1.02 -6.62 -8.37
CA GLN A 64 1.72 -7.62 -9.20
C GLN A 64 2.71 -8.46 -8.39
N LEU A 65 3.26 -7.91 -7.30
CA LEU A 65 4.20 -8.57 -6.39
C LEU A 65 3.49 -9.31 -5.25
N HIS A 66 2.17 -9.51 -5.32
CA HIS A 66 1.39 -10.06 -4.21
C HIS A 66 1.88 -11.45 -3.75
N GLN A 67 2.41 -12.29 -4.66
CA GLN A 67 2.90 -13.62 -4.31
C GLN A 67 4.15 -13.57 -3.42
N GLN A 68 5.07 -12.66 -3.73
CA GLN A 68 6.28 -12.39 -2.95
C GLN A 68 5.92 -11.77 -1.60
N LEU A 69 4.92 -10.88 -1.57
CA LEU A 69 4.47 -10.26 -0.31
C LEU A 69 3.72 -11.27 0.57
N ALA A 70 3.01 -12.22 -0.03
CA ALA A 70 2.24 -13.24 0.69
C ALA A 70 3.11 -14.18 1.54
N SER A 71 4.37 -14.40 1.16
CA SER A 71 5.29 -15.25 1.95
C SER A 71 5.79 -14.56 3.22
N VAL A 72 5.73 -13.22 3.27
CA VAL A 72 6.22 -12.39 4.38
C VAL A 72 5.06 -11.96 5.29
N LEU A 73 3.88 -11.75 4.71
CA LEU A 73 2.71 -11.28 5.43
C LEU A 73 2.22 -12.32 6.46
N PRO A 74 1.92 -11.92 7.70
CA PRO A 74 1.32 -12.82 8.66
C PRO A 74 -0.08 -13.26 8.17
N SER A 75 -0.41 -14.53 8.45
CA SER A 75 -1.69 -15.15 8.06
C SER A 75 -2.91 -14.58 8.78
N ARG A 76 -2.71 -13.80 9.85
CA ARG A 76 -3.76 -13.06 10.54
C ARG A 76 -3.40 -11.59 10.57
N GLN A 77 -4.25 -10.77 9.97
CA GLN A 77 -4.11 -9.32 9.93
C GLN A 77 -5.11 -8.65 10.86
N THR A 78 -4.64 -7.69 11.66
CA THR A 78 -5.49 -6.86 12.53
C THR A 78 -5.77 -5.48 11.94
N HIS A 79 -5.26 -5.20 10.73
CA HIS A 79 -5.44 -3.93 10.05
C HIS A 79 -6.90 -3.75 9.57
N ARG A 80 -7.32 -2.50 9.36
CA ARG A 80 -8.61 -2.21 8.73
C ARG A 80 -8.56 -2.62 7.26
N ARG A 81 -9.71 -3.04 6.69
CA ARG A 81 -9.78 -3.47 5.28
C ARG A 81 -9.44 -2.36 4.28
N SER A 82 -9.55 -1.09 4.68
CA SER A 82 -9.06 0.05 3.88
C SER A 82 -7.55 0.00 3.62
N ARG A 83 -6.77 -0.62 4.53
CA ARG A 83 -5.33 -0.88 4.35
C ARG A 83 -5.11 -2.22 3.65
N TRP A 84 -5.64 -2.33 2.44
CA TRP A 84 -5.73 -3.58 1.67
C TRP A 84 -4.39 -4.23 1.37
N TRP A 85 -3.28 -3.49 1.36
CA TRP A 85 -1.94 -4.02 1.09
C TRP A 85 -1.49 -5.08 2.10
N TRP A 86 -1.96 -5.01 3.35
CA TRP A 86 -1.74 -6.04 4.37
C TRP A 86 -2.44 -7.38 4.06
N PHE A 87 -3.42 -7.34 3.16
CA PHE A 87 -4.24 -8.49 2.79
C PHE A 87 -3.85 -9.10 1.44
N LEU A 88 -2.72 -8.69 0.85
CA LEU A 88 -2.27 -9.20 -0.46
C LEU A 88 -2.02 -10.72 -0.49
N HIS A 89 -1.85 -11.35 0.67
CA HIS A 89 -1.79 -12.80 0.81
C HIS A 89 -3.10 -13.51 0.41
N GLU A 90 -4.24 -12.81 0.42
CA GLU A 90 -5.54 -13.34 -0.06
C GLU A 90 -5.68 -13.26 -1.59
N GLY A 91 -4.77 -12.56 -2.27
CA GLY A 91 -4.76 -12.37 -3.72
C GLY A 91 -4.94 -10.91 -4.16
N PRO A 92 -4.77 -10.63 -5.46
CA PRO A 92 -4.78 -9.27 -6.00
C PRO A 92 -6.14 -8.56 -5.88
N GLN A 93 -7.24 -9.32 -5.81
CA GLN A 93 -8.61 -8.79 -5.74
C GLN A 93 -8.92 -7.97 -4.48
N VAL A 94 -8.10 -8.07 -3.42
CA VAL A 94 -8.33 -7.34 -2.16
C VAL A 94 -8.32 -5.82 -2.34
N ARG A 95 -7.53 -5.33 -3.31
CA ARG A 95 -7.48 -3.91 -3.63
C ARG A 95 -8.81 -3.41 -4.16
N GLU A 96 -9.37 -4.11 -5.15
CA GLU A 96 -10.64 -3.73 -5.78
C GLU A 96 -11.79 -3.79 -4.78
N GLN A 97 -11.80 -4.81 -3.92
CA GLN A 97 -12.77 -4.93 -2.83
C GLN A 97 -12.70 -3.75 -1.86
N ALA A 98 -11.50 -3.36 -1.45
CA ALA A 98 -11.33 -2.22 -0.53
C ALA A 98 -11.73 -0.89 -1.18
N LEU A 99 -11.39 -0.69 -2.45
CA LEU A 99 -11.79 0.50 -3.21
C LEU A 99 -13.32 0.55 -3.43
N ALA A 100 -13.97 -0.59 -3.69
CA ALA A 100 -15.42 -0.65 -3.82
C ALA A 100 -16.12 -0.25 -2.51
N VAL A 101 -15.63 -0.74 -1.36
CA VAL A 101 -16.16 -0.38 -0.04
C VAL A 101 -15.98 1.12 0.22
N ALA A 102 -14.82 1.69 -0.11
CA ALA A 102 -14.57 3.12 0.05
C ALA A 102 -15.51 3.99 -0.80
N SER A 103 -15.82 3.57 -2.04
CA SER A 103 -16.79 4.26 -2.89
C SER A 103 -18.21 4.21 -2.32
N THR A 104 -18.64 3.07 -1.78
CA THR A 104 -19.99 2.92 -1.20
C THR A 104 -20.17 3.65 0.13
N ALA A 105 -19.10 3.86 0.89
CA ALA A 105 -19.15 4.59 2.17
C ALA A 105 -19.26 6.12 1.99
N GLY A 106 -19.06 6.64 0.77
CA GLY A 106 -19.25 8.05 0.44
C GLY A 106 -20.67 8.42 -0.01
N GLU A 107 -21.53 7.42 -0.24
CA GLU A 107 -22.94 7.58 -0.60
C GLU A 107 -23.83 7.29 0.61
N GLU A 108 -23.85 8.18 1.61
CA GLU A 108 -24.98 8.21 2.55
C GLU A 108 -26.16 8.91 1.84
N PRO A 109 -27.31 8.24 1.63
CA PRO A 109 -28.51 8.92 1.20
C PRO A 109 -29.00 9.79 2.36
N SER A 110 -28.75 11.09 2.29
CA SER A 110 -29.49 12.08 3.06
C SER A 110 -30.99 11.85 2.84
N SER A 111 -31.64 11.29 3.86
CA SER A 111 -33.10 11.24 3.99
C SER A 111 -33.56 12.27 5.00
#